data_AF-A0A060BZY8-F1
#
_entry.id   AF-A0A060BZY8-F1
#
_cell.length_a   1.000
_cell.length_b   1.000
_cell.length_c   1.000
_cell.angle_alpha   90.00
_cell.angle_beta   90.00
_cell.angle_gamma   90.00
#
_symmetry.space_group_name_H-M   'P 1'
#
loop_
_entity.id
_entity.type
_entity.pdbx_description
1 polymer ?
#
loop_
_entity_poly.entity_id
_entity_poly.type
_entity_poly.pdbx_seq_one_letter_code
_entity_poly.pdbx_strand_id
1 'polypeptide(L)'
;MVSEGHTIGLHTYSHQYNQLYGSVKALLADEDKAFQTIYAASGVSPTVFRFPGGSINRYTGVGYQPFIAEMLRRGFVYYDWNVTADTTSP
;
A
#
# COMPACT_ATOMS: atom_id res chain seq x y z
N MET A 1 -3.78 -12.28 -14.97
CA MET A 1 -4.22 -11.47 -13.79
C MET A 1 -5.68 -11.03 -13.90
N VAL A 2 -6.01 -9.91 -14.57
CA VAL A 2 -7.40 -9.39 -14.58
C VAL A 2 -8.37 -10.31 -15.32
N SER A 3 -7.99 -10.81 -16.49
CA SER A 3 -8.81 -11.75 -17.30
C SER A 3 -9.06 -13.10 -16.62
N GLU A 4 -8.28 -13.42 -15.58
CA GLU A 4 -8.42 -14.65 -14.77
C GLU A 4 -9.24 -14.43 -13.50
N GLY A 5 -9.78 -13.22 -13.29
CA GLY A 5 -10.62 -12.89 -12.13
C GLY A 5 -9.86 -12.44 -10.88
N HIS A 6 -8.55 -12.19 -10.98
CA HIS A 6 -7.75 -11.72 -9.84
C HIS A 6 -7.94 -10.22 -9.57
N THR A 7 -7.90 -9.84 -8.29
CA THR A 7 -7.87 -8.43 -7.87
C THR A 7 -6.44 -7.88 -7.95
N ILE A 8 -6.29 -6.67 -8.50
CA ILE A 8 -5.05 -5.89 -8.40
C ILE A 8 -5.19 -4.88 -7.27
N GLY A 9 -4.31 -4.99 -6.27
CA GLY A 9 -4.20 -4.04 -5.16
C GLY A 9 -2.90 -3.25 -5.21
N LEU A 10 -2.85 -2.15 -4.46
CA LEU A 10 -1.63 -1.35 -4.31
C LEU A 10 -0.72 -1.93 -3.21
N HIS A 11 0.59 -1.76 -3.41
CA HIS A 11 1.60 -2.10 -2.40
C HIS A 11 2.80 -1.15 -2.48
N THR A 12 2.52 0.16 -2.65
CA THR A 12 3.53 1.19 -2.95
C THR A 12 4.28 0.95 -4.26
N TYR A 13 4.94 1.98 -4.77
CA TYR A 13 5.81 1.92 -5.93
C TYR A 13 7.24 1.55 -5.56
N SER A 14 7.79 2.16 -4.50
CA SER A 14 9.21 2.03 -4.18
C SER A 14 9.53 0.98 -3.12
N HIS A 15 8.58 0.66 -2.24
CA HIS A 15 8.78 -0.20 -1.06
C HIS A 15 9.95 0.27 -0.15
N GLN A 16 10.25 1.58 -0.15
CA GLN A 16 11.34 2.19 0.63
C GLN A 16 10.82 2.79 1.95
N TYR A 17 10.74 1.97 3.00
CA TYR A 17 10.15 2.30 4.29
C TYR A 17 10.48 3.70 4.86
N ASN A 18 11.77 4.08 4.91
CA ASN A 18 12.18 5.36 5.48
C ASN A 18 11.68 6.58 4.68
N GLN A 19 11.44 6.40 3.38
CA GLN A 19 10.89 7.45 2.51
C GLN A 19 9.36 7.48 2.65
N LEU A 20 8.73 6.31 2.55
CA LEU A 20 7.28 6.14 2.64
C LEU A 20 6.72 6.70 3.95
N TYR A 21 7.33 6.33 5.07
CA TYR A 21 6.85 6.66 6.40
C TYR A 21 7.43 7.96 6.96
N GLY A 22 8.17 8.74 6.15
CA GLY A 22 8.63 10.08 6.54
C GLY A 22 7.48 11.09 6.68
N SER A 23 6.37 10.90 5.95
CA SER A 23 5.12 11.65 6.12
C SER A 23 3.96 11.02 5.35
N VAL A 24 2.73 11.34 5.72
CA VAL A 24 1.52 10.95 4.95
C VAL A 24 1.63 11.39 3.49
N LYS A 25 2.18 12.58 3.23
CA LYS A 25 2.38 13.10 1.88
C LYS A 25 3.35 12.22 1.06
N ALA A 26 4.41 11.73 1.69
CA ALA A 26 5.39 10.87 1.03
C ALA A 26 4.77 9.53 0.62
N LEU A 27 4.01 8.90 1.53
CA LEU A 27 3.24 7.70 1.21
C LEU A 27 2.28 7.95 0.03
N LEU A 28 1.49 9.03 0.07
CA LEU A 28 0.51 9.33 -0.97
C LEU A 28 1.16 9.57 -2.35
N ALA A 29 2.32 10.22 -2.41
CA ALA A 29 3.02 10.44 -3.66
C ALA A 29 3.53 9.13 -4.28
N ASP A 30 3.99 8.21 -3.43
CA ASP A 30 4.47 6.89 -3.86
C ASP A 30 3.30 5.98 -4.29
N GLU A 31 2.19 6.00 -3.55
CA GLU A 31 0.96 5.27 -3.88
C GLU A 31 0.28 5.80 -5.15
N ASP A 32 0.25 7.12 -5.37
CA ASP A 32 -0.26 7.69 -6.62
C ASP A 32 0.57 7.20 -7.81
N LYS A 33 1.90 7.16 -7.68
CA LYS A 33 2.76 6.62 -8.73
C LYS A 33 2.47 5.13 -9.00
N ALA A 34 2.24 4.32 -7.97
CA ALA A 34 1.82 2.93 -8.13
C ALA A 34 0.45 2.82 -8.83
N PHE A 35 -0.51 3.65 -8.42
CA PHE A 35 -1.85 3.71 -9.01
C PHE A 35 -1.78 4.05 -10.51
N GLN A 36 -1.08 5.12 -10.88
CA GLN A 36 -0.93 5.52 -12.29
C GLN A 36 -0.24 4.42 -13.11
N THR A 37 0.75 3.74 -12.53
CA THR A 37 1.45 2.63 -13.20
C THR A 37 0.51 1.46 -13.48
N ILE A 38 -0.30 1.06 -12.49
CA ILE A 38 -1.28 -0.01 -12.65
C ILE A 38 -2.36 0.38 -13.66
N TYR A 39 -2.90 1.59 -13.56
CA TYR A 39 -3.93 2.08 -14.46
C TYR A 39 -3.44 2.13 -15.91
N ALA A 40 -2.23 2.67 -16.14
CA ALA A 40 -1.64 2.72 -17.48
C ALA A 40 -1.41 1.32 -18.07
N ALA A 41 -1.01 0.34 -17.25
CA ALA A 41 -0.68 -1.01 -17.73
C ALA A 41 -1.91 -1.92 -17.89
N SER A 42 -2.99 -1.67 -17.14
CA SER A 42 -4.11 -2.62 -17.03
C SER A 42 -5.50 -2.01 -17.22
N GLY A 43 -5.64 -0.68 -17.19
CA GLY A 43 -6.93 0.00 -17.15
C GLY A 43 -7.70 -0.16 -15.84
N VAL A 44 -7.13 -0.87 -14.85
CA VAL A 44 -7.75 -1.07 -13.54
C VAL A 44 -7.43 0.11 -12.63
N SER A 45 -8.44 0.59 -11.91
CA SER A 45 -8.30 1.53 -10.78
C SER A 45 -8.37 0.74 -9.47
N PRO A 46 -7.23 0.42 -8.82
CA PRO A 46 -7.24 -0.34 -7.57
C PRO A 46 -8.00 0.38 -6.47
N THR A 47 -8.72 -0.38 -5.65
CA THR A 47 -9.48 0.12 -4.49
C THR A 47 -8.98 -0.45 -3.17
N VAL A 48 -8.16 -1.50 -3.23
CA VAL A 48 -7.57 -2.17 -2.07
C VAL A 48 -6.06 -2.00 -2.07
N PHE A 49 -5.46 -1.97 -0.88
CA PHE A 49 -4.02 -1.85 -0.74
C PHE A 49 -3.48 -2.60 0.49
N ARG A 50 -2.16 -2.72 0.57
CA ARG A 50 -1.44 -3.21 1.75
C ARG A 50 -0.24 -2.32 2.03
N PHE A 51 -0.08 -1.92 3.27
CA PHE A 51 1.12 -1.19 3.73
C PHE A 51 2.36 -2.11 3.67
N PRO A 52 3.51 -1.61 3.16
CA PRO A 52 4.80 -2.28 3.35
C PRO A 52 5.07 -2.56 4.83
N GLY A 53 5.28 -3.83 5.18
CA GLY A 53 5.47 -4.27 6.56
C GLY A 53 4.21 -4.28 7.43
N GLY A 54 3.02 -4.11 6.84
CA GLY A 54 1.74 -4.12 7.55
C GLY A 54 1.32 -2.76 8.11
N SER A 55 0.04 -2.63 8.45
CA SER A 55 -0.55 -1.36 8.92
C SER A 55 0.04 -0.86 10.24
N ILE A 56 0.52 -1.78 11.07
CA ILE A 56 1.23 -1.49 12.33
C ILE A 56 2.66 -1.99 12.16
N ASN A 57 3.60 -1.05 11.93
CA ASN A 57 5.01 -1.38 11.75
C ASN A 57 5.92 -0.32 12.39
N ARG A 58 7.16 -0.72 12.70
CA ARG A 58 8.15 0.11 13.40
C ARG A 58 8.60 1.37 12.65
N TYR A 59 8.34 1.46 11.34
CA TYR A 59 8.82 2.56 10.50
C TYR A 59 7.89 3.77 10.53
N THR A 60 6.63 3.58 10.95
CA THR A 60 5.63 4.67 11.07
C THR A 60 5.93 5.68 12.18
N GLY A 61 6.99 5.47 12.97
CA GLY A 61 7.53 6.43 13.93
C GLY A 61 6.47 7.03 14.86
N VAL A 62 6.07 8.27 14.58
CA VAL A 62 5.12 9.09 15.36
C VAL A 62 3.68 8.56 15.40
N GLY A 63 3.38 7.49 14.66
CA GLY A 63 2.12 6.75 14.75
C GLY A 63 1.60 6.34 13.37
N TYR A 64 1.01 5.15 13.30
CA TYR A 64 0.43 4.59 12.07
C TYR A 64 -0.94 5.19 11.72
N GLN A 65 -1.65 5.74 12.71
CA GLN A 65 -3.03 6.20 12.59
C GLN A 65 -3.24 7.27 11.50
N PRO A 66 -2.36 8.28 11.32
CA PRO A 66 -2.52 9.28 10.27
C PRO A 66 -2.46 8.68 8.85
N PHE A 67 -1.61 7.67 8.64
CA PHE A 67 -1.50 6.99 7.34
C PHE A 67 -2.77 6.19 7.02
N ILE A 68 -3.26 5.44 8.00
CA ILE A 68 -4.52 4.68 7.87
C ILE A 68 -5.68 5.63 7.63
N ALA A 69 -5.83 6.66 8.47
CA ALA A 69 -6.93 7.61 8.38
C ALA A 69 -7.00 8.29 7.01
N GLU A 70 -5.85 8.72 6.47
CA GLU A 70 -5.82 9.39 5.17
C GLU A 70 -6.18 8.46 4.01
N MET A 71 -5.74 7.20 4.03
CA MET A 71 -6.08 6.23 2.99
C MET A 71 -7.57 5.85 3.05
N LEU A 72 -8.12 5.62 4.24
CA LEU A 72 -9.55 5.37 4.43
C LEU A 72 -10.40 6.57 3.98
N ARG A 73 -9.97 7.80 4.31
CA ARG A 73 -10.67 9.03 3.88
C ARG A 73 -10.72 9.18 2.36
N ARG A 74 -9.76 8.60 1.64
CA ARG A 74 -9.69 8.58 0.17
C ARG A 74 -10.48 7.42 -0.47
N GLY A 75 -11.13 6.57 0.34
CA GLY A 75 -11.97 5.47 -0.13
C GLY A 75 -11.21 4.16 -0.38
N PHE A 76 -9.93 4.07 0.00
CA PHE A 76 -9.19 2.82 -0.08
C PHE A 76 -9.47 1.92 1.12
N VAL A 77 -9.44 0.61 0.90
CA VAL A 77 -9.53 -0.40 1.97
C VAL A 77 -8.19 -1.13 2.08
N TYR A 78 -7.65 -1.25 3.30
CA TYR A 78 -6.41 -2.01 3.51
C TYR A 78 -6.65 -3.37 4.14
N TYR A 79 -5.75 -4.30 3.84
CA TYR A 79 -5.72 -5.63 4.45
C TYR A 79 -4.31 -6.02 4.86
N ASP A 80 -4.13 -6.37 6.12
CA ASP A 80 -2.94 -7.08 6.60
C ASP A 80 -3.08 -8.59 6.32
N TRP A 81 -2.50 -9.43 7.17
CA TRP A 81 -2.61 -10.88 7.12
C TRP A 81 -2.65 -11.46 8.54
N ASN A 82 -3.23 -12.64 8.69
CA ASN A 82 -3.31 -13.38 9.95
C ASN A 82 -2.56 -14.72 9.92
N VAL A 83 -1.98 -15.09 8.77
CA VAL A 83 -1.16 -16.29 8.55
C VAL A 83 0.06 -15.88 7.73
N THR A 84 1.24 -16.35 8.12
CA THR A 84 2.50 -16.15 7.37
C THR A 84 2.92 -17.45 6.71
N ALA A 85 3.44 -17.36 5.48
CA ALA A 85 4.08 -18.47 4.79
C ALA A 85 5.57 -18.61 5.15
N ASP A 86 6.11 -17.69 5.97
CA ASP A 86 7.51 -17.59 6.40
C ASP A 86 8.53 -17.48 5.26
N THR A 87 8.10 -16.98 4.10
CA THR A 87 8.96 -16.74 2.93
C THR A 87 9.51 -15.31 2.86
N THR A 88 9.23 -14.47 3.86
CA THR A 88 9.56 -13.03 3.89
C THR A 88 10.83 -12.73 4.69
N SER A 89 11.90 -13.49 4.47
CA SER A 89 13.22 -13.18 5.04
C SER A 89 13.81 -11.92 4.39
N PRO A 90 14.52 -11.06 5.15
CA PRO A 90 15.17 -9.85 4.61
C PRO A 90 16.30 -10.14 3.63
#